data_AF-A0A2N7N9X7-F1
#
_entry.id   AF-A0A2N7N9X7-F1
#
_cell.length_a   1.000
_cell.length_b   1.000
_cell.length_c   1.000
_cell.angle_alpha   90.00
_cell.angle_beta   90.00
_cell.angle_gamma   90.00
#
_symmetry.space_group_name_H-M   'P 1'
#
loop_
_entity.id
_entity.type
_entity.pdbx_description
1 polymer ?
#
loop_
_entity_poly.entity_id
_entity_poly.type
_entity_poly.pdbx_seq_one_letter_code
_entity_poly.pdbx_strand_id
1 'polypeptide(L)'
;MSLLWFVRKGFSSGVRSACIDVVTTFFGALYIYTLMFADKYLGAFASIELDYSTHTALALVFVVTLCFIGKMVRSITIISMLSYCLLMLYQGYHTVADIMLTGLLVLPVLVWLKCLPRSKNKPNKAFKSDS
;
A
#
# COMPACT_ATOMS: atom_id res chain seq x y z
N MET A 1 21.90 -11.36 -29.79
CA MET A 1 20.63 -11.21 -29.04
C MET A 1 20.57 -9.79 -28.49
N SER A 2 19.86 -8.89 -29.18
CA SER A 2 19.97 -7.45 -28.95
C SER A 2 19.20 -6.98 -27.72
N LEU A 3 19.79 -6.06 -26.94
CA LEU A 3 19.23 -5.39 -25.75
C LEU A 3 17.77 -4.91 -25.94
N LEU A 4 17.40 -4.54 -27.16
CA LEU A 4 16.03 -4.15 -27.55
C LEU A 4 14.96 -5.21 -27.27
N TRP A 5 15.32 -6.50 -27.33
CA TRP A 5 14.37 -7.59 -27.04
C TRP A 5 14.04 -7.68 -25.55
N PHE A 6 15.00 -7.37 -24.67
CA PHE A 6 14.80 -7.37 -23.22
C PHE A 6 13.92 -6.20 -22.77
N VAL A 7 14.13 -5.02 -23.36
CA VAL A 7 13.31 -3.82 -23.10
C VAL A 7 11.87 -4.04 -23.54
N ARG A 8 11.66 -4.59 -24.75
CA ARG A 8 10.32 -4.77 -25.33
C ARG A 8 9.52 -5.91 -24.68
N LYS A 9 10.19 -6.98 -24.22
CA LYS A 9 9.57 -8.11 -23.50
C LYS A 9 9.32 -7.81 -22.02
N GLY A 10 10.14 -6.94 -21.40
CA GLY A 10 9.91 -6.39 -20.07
C GLY A 10 8.71 -5.43 -20.04
N PHE A 11 8.52 -4.62 -21.08
CA PHE A 11 7.43 -3.65 -21.16
C PHE A 11 6.05 -4.29 -21.33
N SER A 12 5.87 -5.30 -22.19
CA SER A 12 4.52 -5.83 -22.46
C SER A 12 3.93 -6.66 -21.31
N SER A 13 4.76 -7.36 -20.53
CA SER A 13 4.31 -8.07 -19.31
C SER A 13 4.31 -7.18 -18.06
N GLY A 14 5.19 -6.17 -18.02
CA GLY A 14 5.29 -5.18 -16.95
C GLY A 14 4.15 -4.17 -16.94
N VAL A 15 3.69 -3.70 -18.11
CA VAL A 15 2.61 -2.69 -18.21
C VAL A 15 1.30 -3.17 -17.60
N ARG A 16 0.94 -4.45 -17.76
CA ARG A 16 -0.27 -5.00 -17.14
C ARG A 16 -0.18 -5.03 -15.61
N SER A 17 0.98 -5.38 -15.08
CA SER A 17 1.25 -5.37 -13.63
C SER A 17 1.29 -3.95 -13.08
N ALA A 18 1.93 -3.01 -13.81
CA ALA A 18 1.96 -1.61 -13.45
C ALA A 18 0.57 -0.96 -13.48
N CYS A 19 -0.27 -1.30 -14.46
CA CYS A 19 -1.64 -0.80 -14.53
C CYS A 19 -2.50 -1.33 -13.36
N ILE A 20 -2.36 -2.61 -13.01
CA ILE A 20 -2.99 -3.18 -11.81
C ILE A 20 -2.50 -2.48 -10.54
N ASP A 21 -1.20 -2.19 -10.45
CA ASP A 21 -0.63 -1.47 -9.32
C ASP A 21 -1.19 -0.05 -9.22
N VAL A 22 -1.32 0.68 -10.33
CA VAL A 22 -1.92 2.03 -10.36
C VAL A 22 -3.39 1.97 -9.95
N VAL A 23 -4.17 1.04 -10.51
CA VAL A 23 -5.59 0.88 -10.19
C VAL A 23 -5.77 0.53 -8.71
N THR A 24 -5.02 -0.43 -8.18
CA THR A 24 -5.09 -0.79 -6.75
C THR A 24 -4.67 0.36 -5.84
N THR A 25 -3.66 1.14 -6.24
CA THR A 25 -3.24 2.34 -5.49
C THR A 25 -4.35 3.39 -5.47
N PHE A 26 -5.01 3.62 -6.61
CA PHE A 26 -6.14 4.54 -6.70
C PHE A 26 -7.31 4.11 -5.82
N PHE A 27 -7.67 2.83 -5.82
CA PHE A 27 -8.68 2.28 -4.91
C PHE A 27 -8.27 2.40 -3.44
N GLY A 28 -6.99 2.19 -3.11
CA GLY A 28 -6.46 2.40 -1.77
C GLY A 28 -6.56 3.85 -1.32
N ALA A 29 -6.27 4.80 -2.21
CA ALA A 29 -6.48 6.22 -1.96
C ALA A 29 -7.95 6.54 -1.75
N LEU A 30 -8.84 6.05 -2.61
CA LEU A 30 -10.29 6.26 -2.46
C LEU A 30 -10.80 5.71 -1.12
N TYR A 31 -10.31 4.55 -0.69
CA TYR A 31 -10.64 3.95 0.60
C TYR A 31 -10.26 4.85 1.78
N ILE A 32 -9.02 5.36 1.84
CA ILE A 32 -8.58 6.19 2.96
C ILE A 32 -9.34 7.53 3.05
N TYR A 33 -9.76 8.09 1.91
CA TYR A 33 -10.57 9.30 1.87
C TYR A 33 -12.02 9.04 2.24
N THR A 34 -12.54 7.85 1.89
CA THR A 34 -13.88 7.42 2.34
C THR A 34 -13.90 7.22 3.85
N LEU A 35 -12.84 6.65 4.44
CA LEU A 35 -12.69 6.56 5.89
C LEU A 35 -12.60 7.93 6.56
N MET A 36 -11.81 8.86 6.00
CA MET A 36 -11.75 10.24 6.50
C MET A 36 -13.13 10.91 6.47
N PHE A 37 -13.89 10.71 5.40
CA PHE A 37 -15.24 11.23 5.28
C PHE A 37 -16.17 10.59 6.32
N ALA A 38 -16.14 9.27 6.46
CA ALA A 38 -16.93 8.57 7.47
C ALA A 38 -16.59 9.04 8.89
N ASP A 39 -15.31 9.23 9.19
CA ASP A 39 -14.87 9.78 10.48
C ASP A 39 -15.40 11.20 10.72
N LYS A 40 -15.35 12.08 9.72
CA LYS A 40 -15.94 13.43 9.84
C LYS A 40 -17.44 13.44 10.13
N TYR A 41 -18.18 12.45 9.64
CA TYR A 41 -19.64 12.37 9.82
C TYR A 41 -20.04 11.63 11.09
N LEU A 42 -19.30 10.59 11.47
CA LEU A 42 -19.62 9.75 12.64
C LEU A 42 -18.88 10.19 13.90
N GLY A 43 -17.80 10.99 13.76
CA GLY A 43 -16.92 11.34 14.87
C GLY A 43 -16.33 10.12 15.56
N ALA A 44 -16.16 9.01 14.84
CA ALA A 44 -15.83 7.72 15.44
C ALA A 44 -14.44 7.76 16.09
N PHE A 45 -13.45 8.42 15.49
CA PHE A 45 -12.14 8.61 16.11
C PHE A 45 -12.22 9.66 17.24
N ALA A 46 -12.95 10.75 17.02
CA ALA A 46 -13.17 11.78 18.05
C ALA A 46 -13.85 11.23 19.31
N SER A 47 -14.70 10.20 19.19
CA SER A 47 -15.34 9.53 20.33
C SER A 47 -14.38 8.78 21.24
N ILE A 48 -13.16 8.52 20.76
CA ILE A 48 -12.06 7.85 21.47
C ILE A 48 -10.93 8.84 21.81
N GLU A 49 -11.16 10.16 21.65
CA GLU A 49 -10.14 11.22 21.79
C GLU A 49 -8.93 11.03 20.85
N LEU A 50 -9.12 10.32 19.74
CA LEU A 50 -8.09 10.08 18.72
C LEU A 50 -8.44 10.84 17.45
N ASP A 51 -7.42 11.20 16.67
CA ASP A 51 -7.57 11.89 15.39
C ASP A 51 -7.11 11.01 14.24
N TYR A 52 -7.97 10.86 13.22
CA TYR A 52 -7.62 10.10 12.03
C TYR A 52 -6.48 10.79 11.25
N SER A 53 -5.32 10.13 11.19
CA SER A 53 -4.14 10.70 10.53
C SER A 53 -4.16 10.44 9.02
N THR A 54 -4.71 11.39 8.28
CA THR A 54 -4.74 11.35 6.80
C THR A 54 -3.33 11.25 6.20
N HIS A 55 -2.35 11.91 6.82
CA HIS A 55 -0.94 11.83 6.47
C HIS A 55 -0.38 10.41 6.56
N THR A 56 -0.64 9.73 7.69
CA THR A 56 -0.23 8.33 7.92
C THR A 56 -0.92 7.40 6.93
N ALA A 57 -2.23 7.57 6.72
CA ALA A 57 -3.03 6.74 5.82
C ALA A 57 -2.55 6.84 4.36
N LEU A 58 -2.27 8.05 3.87
CA LEU A 58 -1.78 8.28 2.52
C LEU A 58 -0.33 7.77 2.34
N ALA A 59 0.53 8.01 3.33
CA ALA A 59 1.88 7.46 3.33
C ALA A 59 1.86 5.92 3.24
N LEU A 60 0.95 5.26 3.96
CA LEU A 60 0.76 3.81 3.91
C LEU A 60 0.36 3.31 2.51
N VAL A 61 -0.51 4.01 1.79
CA VAL A 61 -0.90 3.66 0.41
C VAL A 61 0.33 3.61 -0.50
N PHE A 62 1.21 4.62 -0.41
CA PHE A 62 2.44 4.64 -1.19
C PHE A 62 3.45 3.58 -0.71
N VAL A 63 3.60 3.43 0.61
CA VAL A 63 4.54 2.49 1.20
C VAL A 63 4.22 1.05 0.80
N VAL A 64 2.95 0.65 0.93
CA VAL A 64 2.48 -0.66 0.50
C VAL A 64 2.70 -0.81 -1.01
N THR A 65 2.41 0.21 -1.81
CA THR A 65 2.62 0.14 -3.26
C THR A 65 4.07 -0.09 -3.64
N LEU A 66 5.00 0.68 -3.06
CA LEU A 66 6.45 0.60 -3.28
C LEU A 66 7.05 -0.70 -2.77
N CYS A 67 6.56 -1.23 -1.64
CA CYS A 67 7.02 -2.49 -1.07
C CYS A 67 6.82 -3.69 -2.03
N PHE A 68 5.82 -3.62 -2.91
CA PHE A 68 5.52 -4.69 -3.87
C PHE A 68 6.30 -4.60 -5.20
N ILE A 69 7.05 -3.51 -5.41
CA ILE A 69 7.87 -3.29 -6.61
C ILE A 69 9.21 -4.04 -6.50
N GLY A 70 9.88 -3.99 -5.35
CA GLY A 70 11.19 -4.65 -5.18
C GLY A 70 11.71 -4.68 -3.76
N LYS A 71 12.57 -5.68 -3.44
CA LYS A 71 13.13 -5.89 -2.09
C LYS A 71 14.02 -4.72 -1.60
N MET A 72 14.82 -4.12 -2.47
CA MET A 72 15.66 -2.97 -2.13
C MET A 72 14.79 -1.74 -1.80
N VAL A 73 13.81 -1.45 -2.65
CA VAL A 73 12.88 -0.33 -2.48
C VAL A 73 12.08 -0.48 -1.19
N ARG A 74 11.64 -1.72 -0.86
CA ARG A 74 10.94 -2.03 0.38
C ARG A 74 11.67 -1.53 1.63
N SER A 75 12.96 -1.81 1.76
CA SER A 75 13.72 -1.38 2.95
C SER A 75 13.80 0.15 3.05
N ILE A 76 14.07 0.82 1.92
CA ILE A 76 14.14 2.29 1.86
C ILE A 76 12.78 2.90 2.23
N THR A 77 11.70 2.34 1.70
CA THR A 77 10.34 2.80 1.95
C THR A 77 9.92 2.62 3.42
N ILE A 78 10.29 1.51 4.06
CA ILE A 78 10.03 1.29 5.49
C ILE A 78 10.76 2.34 6.34
N ILE A 79 12.04 2.59 6.04
CA ILE A 79 12.83 3.63 6.72
C ILE A 79 12.18 5.00 6.53
N SER A 80 11.76 5.32 5.30
CA SER A 80 11.06 6.57 5.00
C SER A 80 9.75 6.71 5.79
N MET A 81 9.00 5.63 5.99
CA MET A 81 7.78 5.65 6.79
C MET A 81 8.08 5.92 8.26
N LEU A 82 9.10 5.25 8.82
CA LEU A 82 9.55 5.47 10.20
C LEU A 82 10.00 6.93 10.42
N SER A 83 10.80 7.47 9.51
CA SER A 83 11.22 8.87 9.55
C SER A 83 10.04 9.82 9.46
N TYR A 84 9.04 9.52 8.64
CA TYR A 84 7.84 10.34 8.51
C TYR A 84 6.97 10.31 9.77
N CYS A 85 6.79 9.13 10.40
CA CYS A 85 6.12 9.02 11.69
C CYS A 85 6.84 9.83 12.78
N LEU A 86 8.18 9.71 12.85
CA LEU A 86 8.99 10.49 13.80
C LEU A 86 8.83 12.00 13.58
N LEU A 87 8.72 12.43 12.33
CA LEU A 87 8.55 13.84 11.98
C LEU A 87 7.14 14.35 12.36
N MET A 88 6.09 13.55 12.18
CA MET A 88 4.74 13.88 12.65
C MET A 88 4.66 13.99 14.17
N LEU A 89 5.37 13.11 14.89
CA LEU A 89 5.47 13.16 16.34
C LEU A 89 6.26 14.40 16.80
N TYR A 90 7.39 14.70 16.13
CA TYR A 90 8.21 15.86 16.45
C TYR A 90 7.45 17.18 16.27
N GLN A 91 6.61 17.26 15.25
CA GLN A 91 5.77 18.44 15.00
C GLN A 91 4.52 18.51 15.89
N GLY A 92 4.26 17.48 16.70
CA GLY A 92 3.10 17.43 17.59
C GLY A 92 1.76 17.37 16.86
N TYR A 93 1.73 16.90 15.60
CA TYR A 93 0.50 16.84 14.80
C TYR A 93 -0.47 15.74 15.26
N HIS A 94 0.05 14.59 15.68
CA HIS A 94 -0.73 13.43 16.08
C HIS A 94 0.00 12.66 17.18
N THR A 95 -0.76 11.93 17.99
CA THR A 95 -0.21 11.01 18.99
C THR A 95 0.27 9.71 18.34
N VAL A 96 1.09 8.94 19.07
CA VAL A 96 1.49 7.59 18.62
C VAL A 96 0.26 6.69 18.45
N ALA A 97 -0.76 6.86 19.29
CA ALA A 97 -1.99 6.08 19.24
C ALA A 97 -2.76 6.32 17.92
N ASP A 98 -2.84 7.57 17.47
CA ASP A 98 -3.47 7.93 16.18
C ASP A 98 -2.79 7.23 15.00
N ILE A 99 -1.45 7.28 14.98
CA ILE A 99 -0.62 6.68 13.93
C ILE A 99 -0.79 5.15 13.94
N MET A 100 -0.73 4.53 15.12
CA MET A 100 -0.87 3.08 15.26
C MET A 100 -2.28 2.59 14.89
N LEU A 101 -3.34 3.28 15.34
CA LEU A 101 -4.71 2.91 15.04
C LEU A 101 -5.02 3.08 13.55
N THR A 102 -4.60 4.20 12.96
CA THR A 102 -4.71 4.44 11.52
C THR A 102 -3.95 3.37 10.72
N GLY A 103 -2.72 3.05 11.15
CA GLY A 103 -1.94 1.98 10.55
C GLY A 103 -2.61 0.61 10.63
N LEU A 104 -3.14 0.25 11.80
CA LEU A 104 -3.78 -1.03 12.04
C LEU A 104 -5.06 -1.22 11.19
N LEU A 105 -5.84 -0.16 10.98
CA LEU A 105 -7.05 -0.21 10.16
C LEU A 105 -6.76 -0.22 8.65
N VAL A 106 -5.79 0.57 8.20
CA VAL A 106 -5.54 0.80 6.78
C VAL A 106 -4.63 -0.27 6.18
N LEU A 107 -3.56 -0.67 6.88
CA LEU A 107 -2.53 -1.58 6.38
C LEU A 107 -3.07 -2.97 5.95
N PRO A 108 -3.88 -3.70 6.73
CA PRO A 108 -4.37 -5.02 6.31
C PRO A 108 -5.27 -4.95 5.07
N VAL A 109 -6.09 -3.90 4.95
CA VAL A 109 -6.97 -3.69 3.79
C VAL A 109 -6.16 -3.40 2.53
N LEU A 110 -5.13 -2.56 2.63
CA LEU A 110 -4.24 -2.28 1.50
C LEU A 110 -3.44 -3.51 1.06
N VAL A 111 -2.92 -4.30 2.01
CA VAL A 111 -2.22 -5.56 1.70
C VAL A 111 -3.16 -6.55 1.04
N TRP A 112 -4.39 -6.68 1.55
CA TRP A 112 -5.42 -7.52 0.95
C TRP A 112 -5.73 -7.11 -0.49
N LEU A 113 -5.95 -5.80 -0.73
CA LEU A 113 -6.24 -5.24 -2.05
C LEU A 113 -5.12 -5.53 -3.07
N LYS A 114 -3.85 -5.46 -2.64
CA LYS A 114 -2.68 -5.78 -3.47
C LYS A 114 -2.49 -7.29 -3.71
N CYS A 115 -2.84 -8.14 -2.75
CA CYS A 115 -2.75 -9.59 -2.87
C CYS A 115 -3.82 -10.18 -3.79
N LEU A 116 -5.01 -9.59 -3.85
CA LEU A 116 -6.16 -10.06 -4.66
C LEU A 116 -5.83 -10.27 -6.16
N PRO A 117 -5.34 -9.26 -6.92
CA PRO A 117 -5.07 -9.42 -8.34
C PRO A 117 -3.83 -10.29 -8.62
N ARG A 118 -2.90 -10.39 -7.66
CA ARG A 118 -1.67 -11.18 -7.81
C ARG A 118 -1.90 -12.68 -7.64
N SER A 119 -2.88 -13.06 -6.81
CA SER A 119 -3.32 -14.47 -6.64
C SER A 119 -3.84 -15.07 -7.95
N LYS A 120 -4.65 -14.31 -8.70
CA LYS A 120 -5.25 -14.76 -9.98
C LYS A 120 -4.24 -14.94 -11.12
N ASN A 121 -3.02 -14.44 -10.96
CA ASN A 121 -1.98 -14.45 -11.99
C ASN A 121 -0.89 -15.52 -11.74
N LYS A 122 -1.02 -16.37 -10.72
CA LYS A 122 -0.23 -17.61 -10.66
C LYS A 122 -0.83 -18.59 -11.68
N PRO A 123 -0.13 -18.93 -12.78
CA PRO A 123 -0.52 -20.12 -13.52
C PRO A 123 -0.45 -21.28 -12.54
N ASN A 124 -1.53 -22.07 -12.48
CA ASN A 124 -1.50 -23.41 -11.90
C ASN A 124 -0.23 -24.07 -12.42
N LYS A 125 0.78 -24.24 -11.56
CA LYS A 125 1.84 -25.19 -11.84
C LYS A 125 1.14 -26.54 -11.84
N ALA A 126 0.82 -26.95 -13.05
CA ALA A 126 0.20 -28.20 -13.38
C ALA A 126 0.92 -29.32 -12.64
N PHE A 127 0.11 -30.13 -11.96
CA PHE A 127 0.17 -31.58 -12.02
C PHE A 127 1.19 -32.07 -13.07
N LYS A 128 2.36 -32.48 -12.61
CA LYS A 128 3.15 -33.50 -13.29
C LYS A 128 3.46 -34.58 -12.27
N SER A 129 2.58 -35.58 -12.28
CA SER A 129 2.99 -36.98 -12.31
C SER A 129 4.26 -37.09 -13.15
N ASP A 130 5.29 -37.75 -12.63
CA ASP A 130 5.62 -39.09 -13.11
C ASP A 130 6.54 -39.76 -12.08
N SER A 131 6.10 -40.96 -11.70
CA SER A 131 6.77 -41.94 -10.85
C SER A 131 7.78 -42.74 -11.67
#